data_AF-A0A954PXY8-F1
#
_entry.id   AF-A0A954PXY8-F1
#
_cell.length_a   1.000
_cell.length_b   1.000
_cell.length_c   1.000
_cell.angle_alpha   90.00
_cell.angle_beta   90.00
_cell.angle_gamma   90.00
#
_symmetry.space_group_name_H-M   'P 1'
#
loop_
_entity.id
_entity.type
_entity.pdbx_description
1 polymer ?
#
loop_
_entity_poly.entity_id
_entity_poly.type
_entity_poly.pdbx_seq_one_letter_code
_entity_poly.pdbx_strand_id
1 'polypeptide(L)'
;MNRLHWVIRNAHCLGTHQRFAVDALTMLQTDAGKRFAAWLLYYHRAFLRGAVDPDIRFRDYHNHILHVRDGYWGGAPRVAHQWYERLQKYLRAERFRDAAHAAGVLSHYVTDVIQPLHTISTDREALVHRPMEWSIDQSYDRIVQRWNDDGVDVMIRLSDKPGWLGSLMMHSAKYASVRSELLVRRYHFQDGVRDPSKGLDD
;
A
#
# COMPACT_ATOMS: atom_id res chain seq x y z
N MET A 1 -20.33 9.86 -4.70
CA MET A 1 -19.39 9.43 -3.63
C MET A 1 -20.18 9.06 -2.38
N ASN A 2 -19.98 7.87 -1.81
CA ASN A 2 -20.74 7.43 -0.62
C ASN A 2 -20.34 8.28 0.61
N ARG A 3 -21.29 8.90 1.32
CA ARG A 3 -21.01 9.71 2.53
C ARG A 3 -20.17 8.96 3.56
N LEU A 4 -20.37 7.63 3.67
CA LEU A 4 -19.61 6.79 4.59
C LEU A 4 -18.13 6.73 4.23
N HIS A 5 -17.79 6.61 2.94
CA HIS A 5 -16.40 6.65 2.47
C HIS A 5 -15.73 7.96 2.86
N TRP A 6 -16.38 9.09 2.60
CA TRP A 6 -15.84 10.41 2.94
C TRP A 6 -15.58 10.55 4.45
N VAL A 7 -16.52 10.14 5.30
CA VAL A 7 -16.34 10.20 6.76
C VAL A 7 -15.17 9.32 7.20
N ILE A 8 -15.09 8.08 6.71
CA ILE A 8 -14.01 7.16 7.08
C ILE A 8 -12.65 7.71 6.63
N ARG A 9 -12.56 8.17 5.39
CA ARG A 9 -11.31 8.68 4.81
C ARG A 9 -10.79 9.92 5.56
N ASN A 10 -11.67 10.82 5.99
CA ASN A 10 -11.25 12.07 6.63
C ASN A 10 -11.14 11.99 8.16
N ALA A 11 -11.92 11.11 8.81
CA ALA A 11 -11.96 11.03 10.28
C ALA A 11 -11.21 9.84 10.88
N HIS A 12 -10.92 8.79 10.08
CA HIS A 12 -10.39 7.53 10.60
C HIS A 12 -9.09 7.05 9.93
N CYS A 13 -8.75 7.53 8.74
CA CYS A 13 -7.45 7.24 8.14
C CYS A 13 -6.38 8.17 8.71
N LEU A 14 -5.41 7.59 9.43
CA LEU A 14 -4.34 8.32 10.10
C LEU A 14 -3.01 8.24 9.36
N GLY A 15 -2.87 7.30 8.42
CA GLY A 15 -1.61 7.06 7.71
C GLY A 15 -1.80 6.65 6.25
N THR A 16 -0.69 6.67 5.50
CA THR A 16 -0.65 6.34 4.06
C THR A 16 -1.34 5.01 3.70
N HIS A 17 -1.02 3.88 4.37
CA HIS A 17 -1.66 2.59 4.03
C HIS A 17 -3.17 2.57 4.22
N GLN A 18 -3.68 3.25 5.25
CA GLN A 18 -5.12 3.38 5.47
C GLN A 18 -5.78 4.23 4.38
N ARG A 19 -5.11 5.28 3.93
CA ARG A 19 -5.58 6.12 2.81
C ARG A 19 -5.57 5.34 1.50
N PHE A 20 -4.49 4.64 1.16
CA PHE A 20 -4.46 3.74 0.00
C PHE A 20 -5.60 2.73 0.01
N ALA A 21 -5.79 2.04 1.14
CA ALA A 21 -6.81 1.01 1.27
C ALA A 21 -8.23 1.54 1.08
N VAL A 22 -8.54 2.75 1.59
CA VAL A 22 -9.88 3.36 1.49
C VAL A 22 -10.11 4.07 0.16
N ASP A 23 -9.11 4.78 -0.37
CA ASP A 23 -9.23 5.52 -1.62
C ASP A 23 -9.41 4.57 -2.81
N ALA A 24 -8.71 3.43 -2.81
CA ALA A 24 -8.83 2.40 -3.84
C ALA A 24 -10.25 1.79 -3.94
N LEU A 25 -11.05 1.83 -2.86
CA LEU A 25 -12.44 1.33 -2.90
C LEU A 25 -13.32 2.08 -3.90
N THR A 26 -12.99 3.34 -4.19
CA THR A 26 -13.73 4.16 -5.17
C THR A 26 -13.47 3.75 -6.62
N MET A 27 -12.39 3.00 -6.86
CA MET A 27 -11.97 2.56 -8.20
C MET A 27 -12.68 1.26 -8.64
N LEU A 28 -13.41 0.59 -7.75
CA LEU A 28 -14.09 -0.67 -8.03
C LEU A 28 -15.33 -0.46 -8.91
N GLN A 29 -15.28 -0.95 -10.15
CA GLN A 29 -16.33 -0.73 -11.15
C GLN A 29 -17.39 -1.84 -11.21
N THR A 30 -17.04 -3.07 -10.84
CA THR A 30 -17.96 -4.22 -10.89
C THR A 30 -18.96 -4.17 -9.73
N ASP A 31 -20.17 -4.69 -9.93
CA ASP A 31 -21.19 -4.71 -8.88
C ASP A 31 -20.75 -5.55 -7.68
N ALA A 32 -20.06 -6.66 -7.93
CA ALA A 32 -19.46 -7.47 -6.87
C ALA A 32 -18.40 -6.69 -6.08
N GLY A 33 -17.53 -5.94 -6.77
CA GLY A 33 -16.53 -5.07 -6.15
C GLY A 33 -17.17 -3.96 -5.31
N LYS A 34 -18.21 -3.29 -5.83
CA LYS A 34 -18.95 -2.25 -5.10
C LYS A 34 -19.62 -2.80 -3.83
N ARG A 35 -20.20 -4.00 -3.89
CA ARG A 35 -20.73 -4.69 -2.70
C ARG A 35 -19.64 -5.01 -1.71
N PHE A 36 -18.50 -5.53 -2.17
CA PHE A 36 -17.35 -5.82 -1.31
C PHE A 36 -16.83 -4.54 -0.63
N ALA A 37 -16.71 -3.43 -1.36
CA ALA A 37 -16.34 -2.13 -0.80
C ALA A 37 -17.30 -1.66 0.30
N ALA A 38 -18.62 -1.79 0.08
CA ALA A 38 -19.61 -1.42 1.09
C ALA A 38 -19.43 -2.22 2.39
N TRP A 39 -19.13 -3.52 2.29
CA TRP A 39 -18.82 -4.36 3.45
C TRP A 39 -17.54 -3.94 4.17
N LEU A 40 -16.47 -3.61 3.43
CA LEU A 40 -15.22 -3.12 4.03
C LEU A 40 -15.43 -1.79 4.77
N LEU A 41 -16.22 -0.87 4.20
CA LEU A 41 -16.58 0.40 4.84
C LEU A 41 -17.44 0.17 6.10
N TYR A 42 -18.37 -0.78 6.06
CA TYR A 42 -19.15 -1.16 7.24
C TYR A 42 -18.24 -1.65 8.38
N TYR A 43 -17.26 -2.50 8.07
CA TYR A 43 -16.26 -3.01 9.02
C TYR A 43 -14.97 -2.19 9.09
N HIS A 44 -15.01 -0.89 8.78
CA HIS A 44 -13.82 -0.04 8.60
C HIS A 44 -12.81 -0.14 9.75
N ARG A 45 -13.23 -0.23 11.02
CA ARG A 45 -12.29 -0.35 12.15
C ARG A 45 -11.37 -1.57 12.02
N ALA A 46 -11.90 -2.70 11.56
CA ALA A 46 -11.12 -3.91 11.34
C ALA A 46 -10.24 -3.78 10.09
N PHE A 47 -10.78 -3.20 9.02
CA PHE A 47 -10.08 -2.95 7.77
C PHE A 47 -8.87 -2.01 7.95
N LEU A 48 -9.10 -0.84 8.55
CA LEU A 48 -8.07 0.17 8.84
C LEU A 48 -7.02 -0.33 9.81
N ARG A 49 -7.41 -1.16 10.78
CA ARG A 49 -6.45 -1.84 11.66
C ARG A 49 -5.58 -2.83 10.87
N GLY A 50 -6.20 -3.61 9.99
CA GLY A 50 -5.48 -4.54 9.13
C GLY A 50 -4.41 -3.84 8.28
N ALA A 51 -4.72 -2.65 7.76
CA ALA A 51 -3.81 -1.86 6.93
C ALA A 51 -2.55 -1.34 7.66
N VAL A 52 -2.47 -1.44 8.99
CA VAL A 52 -1.33 -0.96 9.80
C VAL A 52 -0.75 -2.01 10.74
N ASP A 53 -1.50 -3.08 11.04
CA ASP A 53 -1.04 -4.16 11.92
C ASP A 53 0.33 -4.76 11.50
N PRO A 54 0.68 -4.89 10.20
CA PRO A 54 2.03 -5.32 9.80
C PRO A 54 3.16 -4.50 10.41
N ASP A 55 3.06 -3.17 10.42
CA ASP A 55 4.09 -2.28 10.98
C ASP A 55 4.11 -2.23 12.49
N ILE A 56 2.92 -2.18 13.11
CA ILE A 56 2.82 -1.83 14.53
C ILE A 56 2.73 -3.05 15.44
N ARG A 57 2.17 -4.15 14.93
CA ARG A 57 1.84 -5.35 15.70
C ARG A 57 2.62 -6.57 15.25
N PHE A 58 2.69 -6.86 13.95
CA PHE A 58 3.43 -8.03 13.45
C PHE A 58 4.93 -7.75 13.45
N ARG A 59 5.31 -6.52 13.05
CA ARG A 59 6.70 -6.04 13.00
C ARG A 59 7.62 -6.98 12.24
N ASP A 60 7.09 -7.56 11.18
CA ASP A 60 7.73 -8.58 10.37
C ASP A 60 8.39 -7.96 9.14
N TYR A 61 9.23 -6.94 9.33
CA TYR A 61 9.76 -6.04 8.29
C TYR A 61 10.38 -6.74 7.07
N HIS A 62 10.95 -7.94 7.23
CA HIS A 62 11.42 -8.75 6.10
C HIS A 62 10.31 -9.14 5.10
N ASN A 63 9.05 -9.20 5.56
CA ASN A 63 7.89 -9.51 4.74
C ASN A 63 7.28 -8.27 4.07
N HIS A 64 7.84 -7.07 4.24
CA HIS A 64 7.38 -5.83 3.61
C HIS A 64 8.11 -5.58 2.28
N ILE A 65 9.28 -6.20 2.13
CA ILE A 65 10.22 -5.92 1.06
C ILE A 65 10.20 -6.98 -0.05
N LEU A 66 10.67 -6.56 -1.23
CA LEU A 66 10.95 -7.42 -2.38
C LEU A 66 12.10 -6.85 -3.24
N HIS A 67 13.33 -7.25 -2.94
CA HIS A 67 14.54 -6.75 -3.59
C HIS A 67 14.77 -7.47 -4.92
N VAL A 68 14.30 -6.86 -6.00
CA VAL A 68 14.32 -7.49 -7.34
C VAL A 68 15.72 -7.66 -7.92
N ARG A 69 16.70 -6.86 -7.46
CA ARG A 69 18.11 -6.96 -7.88
C ARG A 69 18.91 -8.01 -7.09
N ASP A 70 18.41 -8.39 -5.91
CA ASP A 70 19.05 -9.34 -4.99
C ASP A 70 18.36 -10.71 -5.05
N GLY A 71 17.98 -11.14 -6.26
CA GLY A 71 17.31 -12.43 -6.45
C GLY A 71 15.89 -12.50 -5.85
N TYR A 72 15.18 -11.37 -5.79
CA TYR A 72 13.85 -11.26 -5.17
C TYR A 72 13.87 -11.54 -3.66
N TRP A 73 14.91 -11.08 -2.97
CA TRP A 73 15.01 -11.21 -1.52
C TRP A 73 13.88 -10.48 -0.81
N GLY A 74 13.25 -11.13 0.18
CA GLY A 74 12.09 -10.61 0.90
C GLY A 74 10.95 -11.61 0.97
N GLY A 75 9.97 -11.33 1.83
CA GLY A 75 8.85 -12.24 2.12
C GLY A 75 7.50 -11.81 1.55
N ALA A 76 7.39 -10.62 0.96
CA ALA A 76 6.10 -9.97 0.69
C ALA A 76 5.14 -10.81 -0.16
N PRO A 77 5.52 -11.39 -1.32
CA PRO A 77 4.60 -12.19 -2.13
C PRO A 77 4.03 -13.40 -1.39
N ARG A 78 4.87 -14.09 -0.60
CA ARG A 78 4.46 -15.27 0.17
C ARG A 78 3.44 -14.89 1.25
N VAL A 79 3.70 -13.82 1.99
CA VAL A 79 2.82 -13.39 3.09
C VAL A 79 1.51 -12.80 2.55
N ALA A 80 1.56 -12.03 1.46
CA ALA A 80 0.37 -11.55 0.77
C ALA A 80 -0.53 -12.72 0.33
N HIS A 81 0.05 -13.79 -0.24
CA HIS A 81 -0.70 -15.00 -0.58
C HIS A 81 -1.40 -15.65 0.63
N GLN A 82 -0.70 -15.78 1.76
CA GLN A 82 -1.29 -16.31 3.00
C GLN A 82 -2.47 -15.46 3.49
N TRP A 83 -2.37 -14.13 3.40
CA TRP A 83 -3.46 -13.23 3.78
C TRP A 83 -4.61 -13.23 2.79
N TYR A 84 -4.34 -13.39 1.49
CA TYR A 84 -5.37 -13.58 0.48
C TYR A 84 -6.17 -14.88 0.71
N GLU A 85 -5.49 -15.98 1.04
CA GLU A 85 -6.15 -17.25 1.40
C GLU A 85 -7.00 -17.12 2.66
N ARG A 86 -6.50 -16.41 3.69
CA ARG A 86 -7.26 -16.10 4.91
C ARG A 86 -8.49 -15.26 4.61
N LEU A 87 -8.36 -14.21 3.81
CA LEU A 87 -9.48 -13.38 3.36
C LEU A 87 -10.57 -14.24 2.73
N GLN A 88 -10.22 -15.08 1.75
CA GLN A 88 -11.18 -15.97 1.11
C GLN A 88 -11.82 -16.97 2.09
N LYS A 89 -11.03 -17.54 3.00
CA LYS A 89 -11.53 -18.45 4.04
C LYS A 89 -12.55 -17.75 4.94
N TYR A 90 -12.27 -16.52 5.38
CA TYR A 90 -13.20 -15.76 6.20
C TYR A 90 -14.46 -15.36 5.46
N LEU A 91 -14.36 -15.01 4.17
CA LEU A 91 -15.53 -14.73 3.33
C LEU A 91 -16.43 -15.97 3.19
N ARG A 92 -15.86 -17.14 2.91
CA ARG A 92 -16.62 -18.41 2.82
C ARG A 92 -17.28 -18.82 4.12
N ALA A 93 -16.68 -18.46 5.25
CA ALA A 93 -17.20 -18.74 6.58
C ALA A 93 -18.08 -17.59 7.14
N GLU A 94 -18.43 -16.60 6.32
CA GLU A 94 -19.24 -15.43 6.70
C GLU A 94 -18.66 -14.62 7.88
N ARG A 95 -17.36 -14.74 8.13
CA ARG A 95 -16.62 -13.99 9.16
C ARG A 95 -16.21 -12.62 8.63
N PHE A 96 -17.18 -11.79 8.26
CA PHE A 96 -16.95 -10.57 7.49
C PHE A 96 -16.04 -9.54 8.18
N ARG A 97 -16.09 -9.43 9.52
CA ARG A 97 -15.17 -8.56 10.28
C ARG A 97 -13.72 -9.01 10.15
N ASP A 98 -13.47 -10.32 10.22
CA ASP A 98 -12.13 -10.88 10.09
C ASP A 98 -11.66 -10.84 8.63
N ALA A 99 -12.58 -11.02 7.68
CA ALA A 99 -12.31 -10.78 6.26
C ALA A 99 -11.89 -9.33 6.01
N ALA A 100 -12.56 -8.35 6.62
CA ALA A 100 -12.18 -6.94 6.50
C ALA A 100 -10.77 -6.68 7.05
N HIS A 101 -10.41 -7.24 8.21
CA HIS A 101 -9.04 -7.16 8.73
C HIS A 101 -8.03 -7.78 7.77
N ALA A 102 -8.29 -9.00 7.27
CA ALA A 102 -7.42 -9.68 6.33
C ALA A 102 -7.25 -8.90 5.01
N ALA A 103 -8.30 -8.24 4.52
CA ALA A 103 -8.23 -7.38 3.34
C ALA A 103 -7.32 -6.16 3.58
N GLY A 104 -7.38 -5.57 4.78
CA GLY A 104 -6.49 -4.47 5.16
C GLY A 104 -5.02 -4.91 5.21
N VAL A 105 -4.75 -6.06 5.83
CA VAL A 105 -3.39 -6.61 5.88
C VAL A 105 -2.87 -6.96 4.49
N LEU A 106 -3.70 -7.55 3.64
CA LEU A 106 -3.34 -7.84 2.25
C LEU A 106 -2.99 -6.55 1.49
N SER A 107 -3.81 -5.49 1.66
CA SER A 107 -3.56 -4.19 1.04
C SER A 107 -2.17 -3.66 1.40
N HIS A 108 -1.78 -3.76 2.66
CA HIS A 108 -0.48 -3.28 3.15
C HIS A 108 0.69 -3.92 2.38
N TYR A 109 0.83 -5.25 2.45
CA TYR A 109 1.93 -5.96 1.79
C TYR A 109 1.95 -5.79 0.26
N VAL A 110 0.78 -5.62 -0.38
CA VAL A 110 0.70 -5.36 -1.82
C VAL A 110 1.20 -3.95 -2.15
N THR A 111 0.93 -2.97 -1.30
CA THR A 111 1.38 -1.58 -1.52
C THR A 111 2.85 -1.36 -1.20
N ASP A 112 3.43 -2.06 -0.22
CA ASP A 112 4.85 -1.90 0.14
C ASP A 112 5.76 -2.16 -1.05
N VAL A 113 5.53 -3.25 -1.78
CA VAL A 113 6.37 -3.61 -2.93
C VAL A 113 6.22 -2.68 -4.13
N ILE A 114 5.24 -1.77 -4.11
CA ILE A 114 5.08 -0.70 -5.12
C ILE A 114 5.89 0.55 -4.70
N GLN A 115 6.21 0.68 -3.42
CA GLN A 115 7.05 1.74 -2.90
C GLN A 115 8.54 1.43 -3.21
N PRO A 116 9.26 2.31 -3.92
CA PRO A 116 10.59 1.96 -4.44
C PRO A 116 11.69 1.65 -3.42
N LEU A 117 11.63 2.18 -2.20
CA LEU A 117 12.59 1.89 -1.13
C LEU A 117 12.45 0.48 -0.57
N HIS A 118 11.25 -0.11 -0.59
CA HIS A 118 11.02 -1.52 -0.24
C HIS A 118 11.57 -2.53 -1.27
N THR A 119 12.25 -2.04 -2.32
CA THR A 119 12.82 -2.87 -3.40
C THR A 119 14.35 -2.86 -3.46
N ILE A 120 15.01 -2.15 -2.54
CA ILE A 120 16.47 -2.02 -2.48
C ILE A 120 16.95 -2.09 -1.02
N SER A 121 18.24 -2.39 -0.84
CA SER A 121 18.93 -2.25 0.45
C SER A 121 20.23 -1.50 0.22
N THR A 122 20.28 -0.23 0.60
CA THR A 122 21.50 0.58 0.48
C THR A 122 21.65 1.47 1.71
N ASP A 123 22.89 1.82 2.07
CA ASP A 123 23.15 2.70 3.22
C ASP A 123 22.39 4.02 3.13
N ARG A 124 22.26 4.58 1.91
CA ARG A 124 21.54 5.83 1.69
C ARG A 124 20.03 5.65 1.84
N GLU A 125 19.48 4.55 1.35
CA GLU A 125 18.07 4.22 1.54
C GLU A 125 17.74 4.08 3.03
N ALA A 126 18.57 3.38 3.81
CA ALA A 126 18.38 3.21 5.25
C ALA A 126 18.30 4.54 6.01
N LEU A 127 18.98 5.59 5.53
CA LEU A 127 18.90 6.93 6.10
C LEU A 127 17.60 7.67 5.72
N VAL A 128 17.16 7.55 4.47
CA VAL A 128 16.04 8.36 3.96
C VAL A 128 14.67 7.69 4.08
N HIS A 129 14.61 6.37 4.34
CA HIS A 129 13.37 5.58 4.30
C HIS A 129 12.24 6.18 5.13
N ARG A 130 12.41 6.20 6.45
CA ARG A 130 11.39 6.74 7.37
C ARG A 130 11.05 8.21 7.11
N PRO A 131 12.05 9.11 6.98
CA PRO A 131 11.76 10.51 6.65
C PRO A 131 10.94 10.65 5.36
N MET A 132 11.26 9.88 4.32
CA MET A 132 10.53 9.93 3.05
C MET A 132 9.10 9.42 3.20
N GLU A 133 8.88 8.30 3.87
CA GLU A 133 7.52 7.79 4.13
C GLU A 133 6.68 8.79 4.92
N TRP A 134 7.29 9.49 5.89
CA TRP A 134 6.62 10.55 6.63
C TRP A 134 6.32 11.77 5.75
N SER A 135 7.25 12.18 4.88
CA SER A 135 7.03 13.23 3.89
C SER A 135 5.87 12.90 2.93
N ILE A 136 5.80 11.65 2.46
CA ILE A 136 4.70 11.17 1.61
C ILE A 136 3.38 11.21 2.37
N ASP A 137 3.38 10.75 3.62
CA ASP A 137 2.20 10.76 4.48
C ASP A 137 1.64 12.18 4.70
N GLN A 138 2.52 13.16 4.98
CA GLN A 138 2.11 14.55 5.17
C GLN A 138 1.72 15.25 3.86
N SER A 139 2.23 14.77 2.72
CA SER A 139 1.95 15.33 1.40
C SER A 139 0.91 14.54 0.62
N TYR A 140 0.25 13.54 1.22
CA TYR A 140 -0.57 12.57 0.52
C TYR A 140 -1.65 13.21 -0.38
N ASP A 141 -2.44 14.13 0.19
CA ASP A 141 -3.53 14.76 -0.56
C ASP A 141 -3.00 15.64 -1.71
N ARG A 142 -1.84 16.27 -1.53
CA ARG A 142 -1.14 17.01 -2.60
C ARG A 142 -0.67 16.08 -3.72
N ILE A 143 -0.12 14.91 -3.37
CA ILE A 143 0.33 13.90 -4.34
C ILE A 143 -0.86 13.35 -5.12
N VAL A 144 -1.97 13.01 -4.46
CA VAL A 144 -3.19 12.55 -5.11
C VAL A 144 -3.78 13.61 -6.04
N GLN A 145 -3.79 14.88 -5.62
CA GLN A 145 -4.24 15.98 -6.46
C GLN A 145 -3.39 16.10 -7.73
N ARG A 146 -2.06 16.13 -7.60
CA ARG A 146 -1.14 16.16 -8.74
C ARG A 146 -1.33 14.96 -9.68
N TRP A 147 -1.48 13.75 -9.13
CA TRP A 147 -1.76 12.56 -9.93
C TRP A 147 -3.04 12.69 -10.78
N ASN A 148 -4.11 13.25 -10.19
CA ASN A 148 -5.35 13.52 -10.93
C ASN A 148 -5.18 14.59 -12.01
N ASP A 149 -4.42 15.65 -11.72
CA ASP A 149 -4.19 16.77 -12.65
C ASP A 149 -3.31 16.36 -13.84
N ASP A 150 -2.29 15.53 -13.59
CA ASP A 150 -1.36 15.05 -14.62
C ASP A 150 -2.00 13.99 -15.55
N GLY A 151 -3.14 13.42 -15.15
CA GLY A 151 -3.85 12.39 -15.92
C GLY A 151 -3.06 11.10 -16.14
N VAL A 152 -2.09 10.82 -15.25
CA VAL A 152 -1.24 9.62 -15.36
C VAL A 152 -2.08 8.37 -15.07
N ASP A 153 -2.26 7.53 -16.07
CA ASP A 153 -2.92 6.23 -15.91
C ASP A 153 -1.88 5.10 -15.90
N VAL A 154 -1.84 4.34 -14.81
CA VAL A 154 -0.98 3.16 -14.65
C VAL A 154 -1.83 1.90 -14.76
N MET A 155 -1.82 1.32 -15.96
CA MET A 155 -2.52 0.07 -16.24
C MET A 155 -1.68 -1.14 -15.83
N ILE A 156 -2.05 -1.77 -14.72
CA ILE A 156 -1.47 -3.04 -14.29
C ILE A 156 -2.34 -4.20 -14.79
N ARG A 157 -1.81 -5.02 -15.70
CA ARG A 157 -2.50 -6.23 -16.17
C ARG A 157 -2.32 -7.37 -15.18
N LEU A 158 -3.45 -7.85 -14.65
CA LEU A 158 -3.47 -9.05 -13.82
C LEU A 158 -3.39 -10.31 -14.68
N SER A 159 -2.79 -11.37 -14.14
CA SER A 159 -2.82 -12.69 -14.76
C SER A 159 -4.08 -13.43 -14.31
N ASP A 160 -4.68 -14.22 -15.20
CA ASP A 160 -5.79 -15.13 -14.83
C ASP A 160 -5.28 -16.49 -14.32
N LYS A 161 -3.96 -16.68 -14.22
CA LYS A 161 -3.35 -17.94 -13.79
C LYS A 161 -3.27 -18.05 -12.26
N PRO A 162 -3.23 -19.28 -11.71
CA PRO A 162 -2.82 -19.50 -10.32
C PRO A 162 -1.48 -18.79 -10.05
N GLY A 163 -1.40 -18.04 -8.95
CA GLY A 163 -0.22 -17.22 -8.63
C GLY A 163 -0.22 -15.81 -9.23
N TRP A 164 -1.37 -15.32 -9.71
CA TRP A 164 -1.50 -13.95 -10.23
C TRP A 164 -1.05 -12.87 -9.24
N LEU A 165 -1.28 -13.05 -7.94
CA LEU A 165 -0.93 -12.08 -6.91
C LEU A 165 0.59 -11.96 -6.75
N GLY A 166 1.31 -13.09 -6.69
CA GLY A 166 2.77 -13.08 -6.70
C GLY A 166 3.33 -12.44 -7.97
N SER A 167 2.76 -12.78 -9.14
CA SER A 167 3.14 -12.17 -10.42
C SER A 167 2.94 -10.66 -10.44
N LEU A 168 1.79 -10.18 -9.95
CA LEU A 168 1.48 -8.76 -9.77
C LEU A 168 2.56 -8.07 -8.93
N MET A 169 2.82 -8.60 -7.74
CA MET A 169 3.77 -8.01 -6.79
C MET A 169 5.20 -7.98 -7.35
N MET A 170 5.63 -9.05 -8.03
CA MET A 170 6.94 -9.08 -8.68
C MET A 170 7.07 -8.07 -9.82
N HIS A 171 6.03 -7.91 -10.65
CA HIS A 171 6.03 -6.91 -11.72
C HIS A 171 6.01 -5.49 -11.16
N SER A 172 5.19 -5.23 -10.15
CA SER A 172 5.14 -3.96 -9.45
C SER A 172 6.47 -3.59 -8.81
N ALA A 173 7.12 -4.51 -8.12
CA ALA A 173 8.44 -4.27 -7.52
C ALA A 173 9.52 -4.00 -8.57
N LYS A 174 9.48 -4.70 -9.71
CA LYS A 174 10.40 -4.41 -10.83
C LYS A 174 10.21 -2.98 -11.32
N TYR A 175 8.96 -2.58 -11.55
CA TYR A 175 8.63 -1.23 -12.00
C TYR A 175 9.08 -0.17 -10.98
N ALA A 176 8.77 -0.37 -9.70
CA ALA A 176 9.15 0.50 -8.60
C ALA A 176 10.68 0.64 -8.47
N SER A 177 11.42 -0.48 -8.57
CA SER A 177 12.87 -0.51 -8.38
C SER A 177 13.64 0.39 -9.34
N VAL A 178 13.12 0.62 -10.55
CA VAL A 178 13.73 1.51 -11.55
C VAL A 178 13.78 2.97 -11.06
N ARG A 179 12.87 3.34 -10.14
CA ARG A 179 12.77 4.70 -9.58
C ARG A 179 13.44 4.85 -8.21
N SER A 180 13.91 3.77 -7.61
CA SER A 180 14.49 3.76 -6.26
C SER A 180 15.67 4.73 -6.10
N GLU A 181 16.66 4.65 -7.00
CA GLU A 181 17.84 5.52 -6.97
C GLU A 181 17.47 6.99 -7.18
N LEU A 182 16.52 7.28 -8.07
CA LEU A 182 16.04 8.63 -8.32
C LEU A 182 15.43 9.24 -7.06
N LEU A 183 14.53 8.50 -6.40
CA LEU A 183 13.88 8.91 -5.15
C LEU A 183 14.89 9.18 -4.04
N VAL A 184 15.80 8.22 -3.81
CA VAL A 184 16.84 8.36 -2.78
C VAL A 184 17.76 9.56 -3.07
N ARG A 185 18.07 9.81 -4.35
CA ARG A 185 18.94 10.92 -4.75
C ARG A 185 18.27 12.29 -4.55
N ARG A 186 16.98 12.40 -4.88
CA ARG A 186 16.24 13.67 -4.93
C ARG A 186 15.60 14.07 -3.61
N TYR A 187 15.48 13.15 -2.66
CA TYR A 187 14.97 13.47 -1.33
C TYR A 187 15.84 14.50 -0.59
N HIS A 188 15.24 15.60 -0.16
CA HIS A 188 15.90 16.66 0.61
C HIS A 188 15.94 16.28 2.09
N PHE A 189 16.86 15.39 2.47
CA PHE A 189 16.89 14.79 3.82
C PHE A 189 16.92 15.82 4.96
N GLN A 190 17.80 16.83 4.89
CA GLN A 190 17.94 17.81 5.98
C GLN A 190 16.66 18.64 6.18
N ASP A 191 15.97 18.97 5.08
CA ASP A 191 14.71 19.71 5.12
C ASP A 191 13.56 18.81 5.56
N GLY A 192 13.46 17.59 5.01
CA GLY A 192 12.41 16.62 5.33
C GLY A 192 12.38 16.15 6.78
N VAL A 193 13.54 16.06 7.45
CA VAL A 193 13.60 15.76 8.89
C VAL A 193 13.05 16.91 9.73
N ARG A 194 13.16 18.17 9.27
CA ARG A 194 12.67 19.35 9.98
C ARG A 194 11.21 19.66 9.64
N ASP A 195 10.86 19.51 8.38
CA ASP A 195 9.55 19.78 7.79
C ASP A 195 9.30 18.76 6.67
N PRO A 196 8.46 17.73 6.94
CA PRO A 196 8.21 16.64 6.01
C PRO A 196 7.75 17.12 4.63
N SER A 197 7.01 18.24 4.56
CA SER A 197 6.48 18.79 3.31
C SER A 197 7.57 19.30 2.35
N LYS A 198 8.76 19.61 2.90
CA LYS A 198 9.95 20.10 2.16
C LYS A 198 10.94 19.00 1.80
N GLY A 199 10.72 17.77 2.29
CA GLY A 199 11.56 16.63 1.95
C GLY A 199 11.36 16.14 0.51
N LEU A 200 10.16 16.33 -0.03
CA LEU A 200 9.84 16.04 -1.42
C LEU A 200 10.20 17.23 -2.30
N ASP A 201 10.78 16.93 -3.45
CA ASP A 201 11.01 17.88 -4.52
C ASP A 201 9.73 18.15 -5.34
N ASP A 202 9.74 19.23 -6.12
CA ASP A 202 8.62 19.61 -6.98
C ASP A 202 8.51 18.77 -8.25
#